data_AF-A0A183EWU7-F1
#
_entry.id   AF-A0A183EWU7-F1
#
_cell.length_a   1.000
_cell.length_b   1.000
_cell.length_c   1.000
_cell.angle_alpha   90.00
_cell.angle_beta   90.00
_cell.angle_gamma   90.00
#
_symmetry.space_group_name_H-M   'P 1'
#
loop_
_entity.id
_entity.type
_entity.pdbx_description
1 polymer ?
#
loop_
_entity_poly.entity_id
_entity_poly.type
_entity_poly.pdbx_seq_one_letter_code
_entity_poly.pdbx_strand_id
1 'polypeptide(L)'
;MRFILQSLGKIYQTGVSIHIEALYPAVQYPVPVGTPMISSMWRWDHSQDWPVIDGKTLSAAGGGQVPTSSSYTVDPFASDSKETFLLDHVIDGRVLYPFTGHMVLAWKTIAKLNGVDFQKTPVILEEIRVYSATIVTKPCQWKNYILSTCFSGSSRFPNLFNGYDGHEYLSLTFSPHSCLSNK
;
A
#
# COMPACT_ATOMS: atom_id res chain seq x y z
N MET A 1 8.43 30.66 51.72
CA MET A 1 7.65 30.51 50.47
C MET A 1 8.14 29.38 49.55
N ARG A 2 9.46 29.18 49.34
CA ARG A 2 9.99 28.10 48.47
C ARG A 2 9.52 26.68 48.83
N PHE A 3 9.47 26.35 50.13
CA PHE A 3 9.05 25.03 50.61
C PHE A 3 7.61 24.65 50.21
N ILE A 4 6.70 25.62 50.22
CA ILE A 4 5.28 25.40 49.91
C ILE A 4 5.09 25.15 48.40
N LEU A 5 5.70 25.98 47.54
CA LEU A 5 5.64 25.82 46.09
C LEU A 5 6.26 24.50 45.63
N GLN A 6 7.37 24.10 46.26
CA GLN A 6 8.02 22.83 45.95
C GLN A 6 7.17 21.62 46.37
N SER A 7 6.45 21.73 47.49
CA SER A 7 5.51 20.70 47.94
C SER A 7 4.28 20.60 47.02
N LEU A 8 3.75 21.73 46.56
CA LEU A 8 2.67 21.79 45.55
C LEU A 8 3.07 21.15 44.22
N GLY A 9 4.29 21.41 43.74
CA GLY A 9 4.81 20.79 42.53
C GLY A 9 4.86 19.25 42.61
N LYS A 10 5.23 18.70 43.78
CA LYS A 10 5.22 17.25 44.02
C LYS A 10 3.79 16.69 43.98
N ILE A 11 2.82 17.38 44.57
CA ILE A 11 1.40 16.97 44.53
C ILE A 11 0.86 17.00 43.09
N TYR A 12 1.21 18.02 42.30
CA TYR A 12 0.82 18.08 40.88
C TYR A 12 1.41 16.91 40.08
N GLN A 13 2.68 16.56 40.33
CA GLN A 13 3.35 15.44 39.66
C GLN A 13 2.69 14.08 39.98
N THR A 14 1.98 13.95 41.11
CA THR A 14 1.17 12.75 41.42
C THR A 14 -0.17 12.68 40.66
N GLY A 15 -0.49 13.67 39.82
CA GLY A 15 -1.70 13.70 39.00
C GLY A 15 -2.89 14.43 39.63
N VAL A 16 -2.68 15.11 40.77
CA VAL A 16 -3.72 15.92 41.41
C VAL A 16 -3.84 17.27 40.70
N SER A 17 -5.06 17.65 40.31
CA SER A 17 -5.31 18.98 39.73
C SER A 17 -5.24 20.06 40.81
N ILE A 18 -4.47 21.11 40.56
CA ILE A 18 -4.28 22.23 41.48
C ILE A 18 -4.55 23.54 40.73
N HIS A 19 -5.41 24.39 41.27
CA HIS A 19 -5.70 25.73 40.73
C HIS A 19 -4.68 26.75 41.26
N ILE A 20 -3.55 26.87 40.57
CA ILE A 20 -2.42 27.73 40.97
C ILE A 20 -2.74 29.23 40.78
N GLU A 21 -3.73 29.54 39.94
CA GLU A 21 -4.18 30.91 39.64
C GLU A 21 -4.66 31.70 40.86
N ALA A 22 -5.16 31.03 41.91
CA ALA A 22 -5.58 31.69 43.15
C ALA A 22 -4.41 32.17 44.03
N LEU A 23 -3.19 31.73 43.73
CA LEU A 23 -1.99 32.04 44.53
C LEU A 23 -1.42 33.43 44.24
N TYR A 24 -1.81 34.06 43.13
CA TYR A 24 -1.35 35.36 42.70
C TYR A 24 -2.51 36.19 42.12
N PRO A 25 -2.38 37.52 42.03
CA PRO A 25 -3.42 38.36 41.46
C PRO A 25 -3.77 37.96 40.02
N ALA A 26 -5.03 38.15 39.63
CA ALA A 26 -5.50 37.82 38.29
C ALA A 26 -4.69 38.54 37.20
N VAL A 27 -4.32 37.79 36.16
CA VAL A 27 -3.56 38.30 35.00
C VAL A 27 -4.51 39.05 34.06
N GLN A 28 -4.06 40.20 33.55
CA GLN A 28 -4.82 40.94 32.55
C GLN A 28 -4.53 40.40 31.14
N TYR A 29 -5.60 40.16 30.39
CA TYR A 29 -5.56 39.74 28.99
C TYR A 29 -6.04 40.88 28.08
N PRO A 30 -5.55 40.98 26.82
CA PRO A 30 -4.63 40.08 26.14
C PRO A 30 -3.18 40.21 26.62
N VAL A 31 -2.38 39.16 26.41
CA VAL A 31 -0.95 39.17 26.77
C VAL A 31 -0.17 40.16 25.89
N PRO A 32 0.93 40.76 26.38
CA PRO A 32 1.75 41.70 25.62
C PRO A 32 2.37 41.11 24.35
N VAL A 33 2.56 41.96 23.34
CA VAL A 33 3.32 41.65 22.11
C VAL A 33 4.80 41.47 22.49
N GLY A 34 5.28 40.23 22.42
CA GLY A 34 6.60 39.82 22.92
C GLY A 34 6.56 38.64 23.89
N THR A 35 5.36 38.21 24.31
CA THR A 35 5.19 36.95 25.04
C THR A 35 5.67 35.77 24.19
N PRO A 36 6.56 34.90 24.70
CA PRO A 36 7.12 33.80 23.93
C PRO A 36 6.04 32.80 23.50
N MET A 37 6.21 32.23 22.30
CA MET A 37 5.27 31.26 21.74
C MET A 37 5.39 29.90 22.45
N ILE A 38 4.27 29.33 22.89
CA ILE A 38 4.24 28.04 23.61
C ILE A 38 4.39 26.84 22.67
N SER A 39 4.02 26.98 21.39
CA SER A 39 3.96 25.87 20.43
C SER A 39 5.29 25.14 20.24
N SER A 40 6.42 25.86 20.27
CA SER A 40 7.76 25.29 20.09
C SER A 40 8.26 24.49 21.31
N MET A 41 7.63 24.69 22.48
CA MET A 41 8.01 24.01 23.72
C MET A 41 7.30 22.65 23.85
N TRP A 42 6.17 22.48 23.18
CA TRP A 42 5.42 21.23 23.19
C TRP A 42 5.98 20.25 22.17
N ARG A 43 6.27 19.01 22.60
CA ARG A 43 6.76 17.94 21.74
C ARG A 43 5.87 16.72 21.86
N TRP A 44 5.45 16.21 20.71
CA TRP A 44 4.78 14.93 20.59
C TRP A 44 5.80 13.82 20.35
N ASP A 45 5.45 12.60 20.70
CA ASP A 45 6.21 11.43 20.27
C ASP A 45 5.95 11.17 18.78
N HIS A 46 6.99 11.35 17.96
CA HIS A 46 6.96 11.13 16.51
C HIS A 46 7.61 9.80 16.13
N SER A 47 7.65 8.82 17.05
CA SER A 47 8.23 7.50 16.81
C SER A 47 7.48 6.68 15.75
N GLN A 48 6.20 7.01 15.48
CA GLN A 48 5.37 6.32 14.51
C GLN A 48 5.29 7.09 13.19
N ASP A 49 5.75 6.47 12.12
CA ASP A 49 5.59 6.97 10.75
C ASP A 49 4.25 6.57 10.14
N TRP A 50 3.69 7.49 9.37
CA TRP A 50 2.45 7.28 8.62
C TRP A 50 2.71 7.34 7.12
N PRO A 51 2.00 6.55 6.29
CA PRO A 51 2.21 6.55 4.86
C PRO A 51 1.81 7.91 4.26
N VAL A 52 2.78 8.57 3.62
CA VAL A 52 2.57 9.81 2.86
C VAL A 52 2.56 9.50 1.37
N ILE A 53 1.60 10.07 0.63
CA ILE A 53 1.52 9.91 -0.81
C ILE A 53 2.67 10.68 -1.46
N ASP A 54 3.58 9.98 -2.14
CA ASP A 54 4.66 10.62 -2.88
C ASP A 54 4.12 11.29 -4.15
N GLY A 55 4.68 12.45 -4.52
CA GLY A 55 4.26 13.20 -5.72
C GLY A 55 4.41 12.40 -7.02
N LYS A 56 5.33 11.41 -7.02
CA LYS A 56 5.50 10.44 -8.12
C LYS A 56 4.31 9.51 -8.28
N THR A 57 3.55 9.25 -7.21
CA THR A 57 2.33 8.45 -7.24
C THR A 57 1.16 9.24 -7.81
N LEU A 58 1.14 10.57 -7.62
CA LEU A 58 0.10 11.45 -8.17
C LEU A 58 0.23 11.66 -9.69
N SER A 59 1.45 11.74 -10.24
CA SER A 59 1.66 11.93 -11.69
C SER A 59 1.19 10.73 -12.52
N ALA A 60 1.12 9.53 -11.92
CA ALA A 60 0.53 8.35 -12.55
C ALA A 60 -1.01 8.40 -12.64
N ALA A 61 -1.66 9.31 -11.90
CA ALA A 61 -3.12 9.46 -11.88
C ALA A 61 -3.62 10.69 -12.67
N GLY A 62 -2.73 11.60 -13.06
CA GLY A 62 -3.08 12.94 -13.55
C GLY A 62 -3.05 13.18 -15.06
N GLY A 63 -2.77 12.17 -15.89
CA GLY A 63 -2.77 12.32 -17.35
C GLY A 63 -3.66 11.26 -17.98
N GLY A 64 -4.47 11.62 -18.98
CA GLY A 64 -5.31 10.71 -19.78
C GLY A 64 -4.54 9.68 -20.61
N GLN A 65 -3.43 9.16 -20.08
CA GLN A 65 -2.71 8.03 -20.63
C GLN A 65 -3.47 6.75 -20.28
N VAL A 66 -3.66 5.90 -21.29
CA VAL A 66 -4.19 4.56 -21.10
C VAL A 66 -3.28 3.85 -20.09
N PRO A 67 -3.80 3.30 -18.98
CA PRO A 67 -2.97 2.60 -18.02
C PRO A 67 -2.34 1.38 -18.72
N THR A 68 -1.02 1.38 -18.87
CA THR A 68 -0.26 0.31 -19.53
C THR A 68 0.37 -0.67 -18.53
N SER A 69 0.28 -0.39 -17.23
CA SER A 69 0.85 -1.25 -16.20
C SER A 69 0.03 -1.21 -14.90
N SER A 70 0.16 -2.27 -14.11
CA SER A 70 -0.35 -2.31 -12.75
C SER A 70 0.63 -3.06 -11.85
N SER A 71 0.86 -2.54 -10.65
CA SER A 71 1.69 -3.16 -9.63
C SER A 71 0.84 -3.79 -8.53
N TYR A 72 1.25 -4.97 -8.09
CA TYR A 72 0.67 -5.67 -6.94
C TYR A 72 1.78 -5.99 -5.95
N THR A 73 1.59 -5.55 -4.71
CA THR A 73 2.44 -5.92 -3.58
C THR A 73 1.70 -7.00 -2.81
N VAL A 74 2.34 -8.16 -2.65
CA VAL A 74 1.83 -9.25 -1.84
C VAL A 74 2.79 -9.45 -0.68
N ASP A 75 2.26 -9.31 0.52
CA ASP A 75 3.01 -9.46 1.76
C ASP A 75 2.30 -10.48 2.65
N PRO A 76 2.63 -11.77 2.51
CA PRO A 76 2.02 -12.81 3.30
C PRO A 76 2.60 -12.90 4.72
N PHE A 77 3.68 -12.14 5.02
CA PHE A 77 4.37 -12.16 6.32
C PHE A 77 3.83 -11.14 7.31
N ALA A 78 3.04 -10.16 6.86
CA ALA A 78 2.40 -9.19 7.73
C ALA A 78 1.31 -9.85 8.60
N SER A 79 1.27 -9.50 9.88
CA SER A 79 0.40 -10.14 10.89
C SER A 79 -1.11 -10.03 10.61
N ASP A 80 -1.53 -9.04 9.83
CA ASP A 80 -2.94 -8.80 9.42
C ASP A 80 -3.15 -8.99 7.91
N SER A 81 -2.25 -9.75 7.26
CA SER A 81 -2.35 -10.01 5.83
C SER A 81 -3.47 -10.98 5.51
N LYS A 82 -4.30 -10.64 4.52
CA LYS A 82 -5.27 -11.58 3.93
C LYS A 82 -4.59 -12.64 3.05
N GLU A 83 -3.29 -12.51 2.83
CA GLU A 83 -2.49 -13.29 1.89
C GLU A 83 -1.68 -14.37 2.60
N THR A 84 -1.82 -14.52 3.92
CA THR A 84 -1.13 -15.53 4.73
C THR A 84 -1.37 -16.96 4.21
N PHE A 85 -2.53 -17.23 3.58
CA PHE A 85 -2.83 -18.52 2.95
C PHE A 85 -1.83 -18.93 1.85
N LEU A 86 -1.06 -17.97 1.29
CA LEU A 86 -0.02 -18.28 0.31
C LEU A 86 1.17 -19.01 0.93
N LEU A 87 1.39 -18.87 2.25
CA LEU A 87 2.46 -19.56 2.96
C LEU A 87 2.23 -21.07 3.04
N ASP A 88 0.97 -21.52 2.89
CA ASP A 88 0.59 -22.92 2.94
C ASP A 88 0.91 -23.67 1.63
N HIS A 89 1.26 -22.95 0.55
CA HIS A 89 1.64 -23.55 -0.73
C HIS A 89 3.12 -23.97 -0.74
N VAL A 90 3.42 -25.05 -0.01
CA VAL A 90 4.77 -25.59 0.16
C VAL A 90 4.99 -26.78 -0.77
N ILE A 91 6.05 -26.72 -1.57
CA ILE A 91 6.51 -27.81 -2.43
C ILE A 91 7.99 -28.03 -2.16
N ASP A 92 8.39 -29.28 -1.89
CA ASP A 92 9.77 -29.66 -1.55
C ASP A 92 10.40 -28.81 -0.42
N GLY A 93 9.60 -28.46 0.58
CA GLY A 93 10.02 -27.66 1.74
C GLY A 93 10.22 -26.16 1.44
N ARG A 94 9.81 -25.69 0.26
CA ARG A 94 9.88 -24.27 -0.14
C ARG A 94 8.47 -23.72 -0.34
N VAL A 95 8.22 -22.53 0.20
CA VAL A 95 6.98 -21.79 -0.10
C VAL A 95 7.09 -21.25 -1.51
N LEU A 96 6.26 -21.77 -2.41
CA LEU A 96 6.19 -21.31 -3.79
C LEU A 96 4.93 -20.47 -3.97
N TYR A 97 5.02 -19.39 -4.73
CA TYR A 97 3.82 -18.68 -5.15
C TYR A 97 3.03 -19.57 -6.11
N PRO A 98 1.74 -19.81 -5.84
CA PRO A 98 0.94 -20.71 -6.67
C PRO A 98 0.80 -20.14 -8.08
N PHE A 99 0.97 -20.99 -9.08
CA PHE A 99 0.81 -20.60 -10.48
C PHE A 99 -0.58 -19.99 -10.77
N THR A 100 -1.62 -20.52 -10.12
CA THR A 100 -2.99 -19.97 -10.18
C THR A 100 -3.08 -18.54 -9.64
N GLY A 101 -2.20 -18.14 -8.71
CA GLY A 101 -2.08 -16.77 -8.22
C GLY A 101 -1.69 -15.81 -9.35
N HIS A 102 -0.78 -16.21 -10.23
CA HIS A 102 -0.41 -15.41 -11.40
C HIS A 102 -1.58 -15.26 -12.38
N MET A 103 -2.37 -16.32 -12.60
CA MET A 103 -3.57 -16.23 -13.44
C MET A 103 -4.57 -15.20 -12.90
N VAL A 104 -4.80 -15.20 -11.57
CA VAL A 104 -5.67 -14.22 -10.91
C VAL A 104 -5.11 -12.80 -11.01
N LEU A 105 -3.79 -12.62 -10.85
CA LEU A 105 -3.15 -11.32 -11.03
C LEU A 105 -3.28 -10.81 -12.47
N ALA A 106 -3.11 -11.68 -13.47
CA ALA A 106 -3.29 -11.33 -14.88
C ALA A 106 -4.74 -10.90 -15.18
N TRP A 107 -5.72 -11.65 -14.66
CA TRP A 107 -7.13 -11.31 -14.75
C TRP A 107 -7.45 -9.95 -14.10
N LYS A 108 -7.00 -9.73 -12.85
CA LYS A 108 -7.16 -8.46 -12.14
C LYS A 108 -6.54 -7.30 -12.92
N THR A 109 -5.37 -7.53 -13.54
CA THR A 109 -4.68 -6.53 -14.37
C THR A 109 -5.55 -6.11 -15.54
N ILE A 110 -6.07 -7.07 -16.32
CA ILE A 110 -6.92 -6.77 -17.48
C ILE A 110 -8.21 -6.07 -17.06
N ALA A 111 -8.87 -6.56 -16.01
CA ALA A 111 -10.09 -5.95 -15.51
C ALA A 111 -9.83 -4.49 -15.08
N LYS A 112 -8.74 -4.25 -14.34
CA LYS A 112 -8.31 -2.91 -13.92
C LYS A 112 -8.01 -1.99 -15.10
N LEU A 113 -7.34 -2.49 -16.15
CA LEU A 113 -7.07 -1.68 -17.35
C LEU A 113 -8.33 -1.33 -18.14
N ASN A 114 -9.31 -2.22 -18.14
CA ASN A 114 -10.61 -2.00 -18.80
C ASN A 114 -11.61 -1.24 -17.90
N GLY A 115 -11.22 -0.89 -16.66
CA GLY A 115 -12.10 -0.19 -15.72
C GLY A 115 -13.30 -1.04 -15.25
N VAL A 116 -13.21 -2.37 -15.33
CA VAL A 116 -14.28 -3.29 -14.95
C VAL A 116 -13.92 -4.06 -13.68
N ASP A 117 -14.94 -4.50 -12.96
CA ASP A 117 -14.73 -5.36 -11.80
C ASP A 117 -14.32 -6.77 -12.25
N PHE A 118 -13.23 -7.29 -11.69
CA PHE A 118 -12.71 -8.60 -12.09
C PHE A 118 -13.66 -9.74 -11.70
N GLN A 119 -14.36 -9.68 -10.57
CA GLN A 119 -15.32 -10.73 -10.16
C GLN A 119 -16.51 -10.84 -11.11
N LYS A 120 -16.85 -9.75 -11.80
CA LYS A 120 -17.98 -9.70 -12.75
C LYS A 120 -17.57 -9.95 -14.21
N THR A 121 -16.27 -10.02 -14.48
CA THR A 121 -15.75 -10.08 -15.85
C THR A 121 -15.17 -11.46 -16.13
N PRO A 122 -15.86 -12.34 -16.88
CA PRO A 122 -15.27 -13.63 -17.23
C PRO A 122 -14.05 -13.42 -18.15
N VAL A 123 -13.03 -14.26 -17.99
CA VAL A 123 -11.83 -14.27 -18.85
C VAL A 123 -11.56 -15.67 -19.35
N ILE A 124 -11.07 -15.75 -20.59
CA ILE A 124 -10.54 -16.98 -21.18
C ILE A 124 -9.04 -16.82 -21.28
N LEU A 125 -8.31 -17.72 -20.63
CA LEU A 125 -6.85 -17.78 -20.66
C LEU A 125 -6.45 -18.93 -21.60
N GLU A 126 -5.72 -18.63 -22.67
CA GLU A 126 -5.29 -19.61 -23.66
C GLU A 126 -3.75 -19.66 -23.72
N GLU A 127 -3.22 -20.80 -24.17
CA GLU A 127 -1.77 -20.98 -24.42
C GLU A 127 -0.86 -20.55 -23.25
N ILE A 128 -1.23 -20.89 -22.02
CA ILE A 128 -0.45 -20.50 -20.84
C ILE A 128 0.88 -21.25 -20.81
N ARG A 129 1.99 -20.52 -20.72
CA ARG A 129 3.33 -21.08 -20.58
C ARG A 129 3.99 -20.59 -19.29
N VAL A 130 4.36 -21.55 -18.44
CA VAL A 130 5.05 -21.31 -17.17
C VAL A 130 6.53 -21.60 -17.35
N TYR A 131 7.37 -20.62 -17.02
CA TYR A 131 8.83 -20.74 -17.21
C TYR A 131 9.56 -21.02 -15.91
N SER A 132 9.09 -20.47 -14.80
CA SER A 132 9.71 -20.66 -13.49
C SER A 132 8.72 -20.43 -12.35
N ALA A 133 8.93 -21.13 -11.24
CA ALA A 133 8.17 -20.92 -10.00
C ALA A 133 8.82 -19.81 -9.16
N THR A 134 8.01 -18.96 -8.54
CA THR A 134 8.52 -17.91 -7.63
C THR A 134 8.60 -18.46 -6.21
N ILE A 135 9.77 -18.41 -5.59
CA ILE A 135 9.94 -18.76 -4.17
C ILE A 135 9.61 -17.53 -3.32
N VAL A 136 8.70 -17.68 -2.35
CA VAL A 136 8.26 -16.61 -1.47
C VAL A 136 9.06 -16.66 -0.17
N THR A 137 10.14 -15.88 -0.10
CA THR A 137 10.98 -15.77 1.11
C THR A 137 10.87 -14.41 1.80
N LYS A 138 10.33 -13.42 1.09
CA LYS A 138 10.17 -12.02 1.53
C LYS A 138 8.92 -11.42 0.87
N PRO A 139 8.41 -10.29 1.37
CA PRO A 139 7.35 -9.54 0.69
C PRO A 139 7.74 -9.28 -0.77
N CYS A 140 6.83 -9.57 -1.68
CA CYS A 140 7.11 -9.57 -3.11
C CYS A 140 6.26 -8.51 -3.81
N GLN A 141 6.90 -7.73 -4.67
CA GLN A 141 6.23 -6.77 -5.52
C GLN A 141 6.35 -7.23 -6.97
N TRP A 142 5.21 -7.40 -7.62
CA TRP A 142 5.15 -7.69 -9.06
C TRP A 142 4.65 -6.47 -9.80
N LYS A 143 5.40 -6.09 -10.84
CA LYS A 143 4.95 -5.12 -11.82
C LYS A 143 4.49 -5.88 -13.04
N ASN A 144 3.19 -5.76 -13.31
CA ASN A 144 2.59 -6.33 -14.48
C ASN A 144 2.53 -5.25 -15.55
N TYR A 145 3.22 -5.50 -16.65
CA TYR A 145 3.19 -4.64 -17.82
C TYR A 145 2.26 -5.30 -18.84
N ILE A 146 1.27 -4.55 -19.32
CA ILE A 146 0.56 -4.93 -20.53
C ILE A 146 1.20 -4.12 -21.65
N LEU A 147 2.10 -4.77 -22.40
CA LEU A 147 2.53 -4.28 -23.70
C LEU A 147 1.37 -4.52 -24.68
N SER A 148 0.33 -3.68 -24.60
CA SER A 148 -0.75 -3.72 -25.58
C SER A 148 -0.24 -3.10 -26.87
N THR A 149 0.06 -3.94 -27.86
CA THR A 149 -0.25 -3.58 -29.25
C THR A 149 -1.61 -4.18 -29.56
N CYS A 150 -2.69 -3.50 -29.17
CA CYS A 150 -4.03 -3.81 -29.67
C CYS A 150 -4.06 -3.57 -31.19
N PHE A 151 -3.67 -4.56 -31.99
CA PHE A 151 -4.11 -4.64 -33.38
C PHE A 151 -5.41 -5.44 -33.41
N SER A 152 -6.40 -4.89 -34.11
CA SER A 152 -7.79 -5.32 -34.24
C SER A 152 -8.01 -6.76 -34.75
N GLY A 153 -7.52 -7.77 -34.01
CA GLY A 153 -7.71 -9.18 -34.36
C GLY A 153 -6.87 -10.21 -33.60
N SER A 154 -5.94 -9.82 -32.73
CA SER A 154 -5.20 -10.76 -31.87
C SER A 154 -4.60 -10.05 -30.67
N SER A 155 -4.97 -10.45 -29.45
CA SER A 155 -4.42 -9.90 -28.21
C SER A 155 -3.37 -10.85 -27.62
N ARG A 156 -2.14 -10.80 -28.14
CA ARG A 156 -0.99 -11.51 -27.56
C ARG A 156 -0.36 -10.64 -26.47
N PHE A 157 -0.13 -11.21 -25.28
CA PHE A 157 0.44 -10.49 -24.13
C PHE A 157 1.82 -11.06 -23.77
N PRO A 158 2.88 -10.64 -24.47
CA PRO A 158 4.23 -11.05 -24.07
C PRO A 158 4.55 -10.44 -22.69
N ASN A 159 4.98 -11.31 -21.76
CA ASN A 159 5.67 -10.97 -20.52
C ASN A 159 4.86 -10.16 -19.49
N LEU A 160 3.86 -10.82 -18.89
CA LEU A 160 2.96 -10.19 -17.91
C LEU A 160 3.55 -10.01 -16.51
N PHE A 161 4.61 -10.73 -16.16
CA PHE A 161 5.18 -10.70 -14.81
C PHE A 161 6.69 -10.48 -14.88
N ASN A 162 7.12 -9.26 -14.57
CA ASN A 162 8.51 -8.99 -14.25
C ASN A 162 8.64 -8.89 -12.73
N GLY A 163 9.30 -9.88 -12.11
CA GLY A 163 9.67 -9.80 -10.70
C GLY A 163 10.76 -8.75 -10.50
N TYR A 164 10.93 -8.28 -9.26
CA TYR A 164 11.97 -7.31 -8.91
C TYR A 164 13.39 -7.73 -9.33
N ASP A 165 13.63 -9.04 -9.49
CA ASP A 165 14.92 -9.62 -9.84
C ASP A 165 15.13 -9.85 -11.36
N GLY A 166 14.26 -9.31 -12.23
CA GLY A 166 14.47 -9.30 -13.69
C GLY A 166 14.33 -10.66 -14.40
N HIS A 167 13.90 -11.71 -13.70
CA HIS A 167 13.56 -12.98 -14.32
C HIS A 167 12.13 -12.97 -14.86
N GLU A 168 11.93 -13.50 -16.08
CA GLU A 168 10.62 -13.66 -16.69
C GLU A 168 9.91 -14.88 -16.09
N TYR A 169 8.75 -14.69 -15.45
CA TYR A 169 8.07 -15.78 -14.73
C TYR A 169 6.91 -16.41 -15.52
N LEU A 170 6.26 -15.65 -16.41
CA LEU A 170 5.07 -16.12 -17.12
C LEU A 170 4.78 -15.32 -18.41
N SER A 171 4.42 -16.05 -19.47
CA SER A 171 3.82 -15.48 -20.70
C SER A 171 2.40 -16.03 -20.87
N LEU A 172 1.44 -15.16 -21.16
CA LEU A 172 0.05 -15.53 -21.41
C LEU A 172 -0.42 -14.94 -22.75
N THR A 173 -1.20 -15.70 -23.51
CA THR A 173 -1.93 -15.18 -24.67
C THR A 173 -3.41 -15.12 -24.30
N PHE A 174 -4.13 -14.08 -24.68
CA PHE A 174 -5.58 -14.06 -24.52
C PHE A 174 -6.25 -14.06 -25.89
N SER A 175 -7.36 -14.78 -26.00
CA SER A 175 -8.15 -14.78 -27.23
C SER A 175 -8.93 -13.48 -27.38
N PRO A 176 -8.93 -12.84 -28.56
CA PRO A 176 -9.72 -11.64 -28.82
C PRO A 176 -11.24 -11.91 -28.79
N HIS A 177 -11.67 -13.17 -28.89
CA HIS A 177 -13.10 -13.53 -28.98
C HIS A 177 -13.88 -13.39 -27.66
N SER A 178 -13.22 -13.03 -26.55
CA SER A 178 -13.83 -13.02 -25.22
C SER A 178 -13.60 -11.74 -24.41
N CYS A 179 -12.80 -10.81 -24.89
CA CYS A 179 -12.71 -9.49 -24.28
C CYS A 179 -13.92 -8.66 -24.75
N LEU A 180 -14.98 -8.66 -23.94
CA LEU A 180 -16.23 -7.91 -24.11
C LEU A 180 -17.28 -8.55 -25.03
N SER A 181 -17.82 -9.71 -24.64
CA SER A 181 -19.22 -10.02 -24.96
C SER A 181 -20.09 -9.49 -23.82
N ASN A 182 -20.34 -8.18 -23.83
CA ASN A 182 -21.49 -7.64 -23.12
C ASN A 182 -22.75 -8.03 -23.90
N LYS A 183 -23.66 -8.73 -23.25
CA LYS A 183 -25.09 -8.64 -23.60
C LYS A 183 -25.59 -7.24 -23.29
#